data_AF-A0A562RJK1-F1
#
_entry.id   AF-A0A562RJK1-F1
#
_cell.length_a   1.000
_cell.length_b   1.000
_cell.length_c   1.000
_cell.angle_alpha   90.00
_cell.angle_beta   90.00
_cell.angle_gamma   90.00
#
_symmetry.space_group_name_H-M   'P 1'
#
loop_
_entity.id
_entity.type
_entity.pdbx_description
1 polymer ?
#
loop_
_entity_poly.entity_id
_entity_poly.type
_entity_poly.pdbx_seq_one_letter_code
_entity_poly.pdbx_strand_id
1 'polypeptide(L)' 'MSEPVPADGTTIGEIASRGDITLMGCLYDPVVTDCALAGQWFWTGDLAVIEHDGYIEIKDRSKGIIISGGEYFVSRN' A
#
# COMPACT_ATOMS: atom_id res chain seq x y z
N MET A 1 7.03 -2.50 -13.65
CA MET A 1 6.04 -3.02 -12.69
C MET A 1 6.73 -4.09 -11.88
N SER A 2 6.62 -4.07 -10.55
CA SER A 2 7.25 -5.10 -9.72
C SER A 2 6.45 -6.40 -9.79
N GLU A 3 7.11 -7.51 -9.50
CA GLU A 3 6.50 -8.84 -9.46
C GLU A 3 5.89 -9.12 -8.08
N PRO A 4 4.85 -9.98 -7.98
CA PRO A 4 4.35 -10.45 -6.70
C PRO A 4 5.45 -11.14 -5.88
N VAL A 5 5.44 -10.89 -4.57
CA VAL A 5 6.31 -11.61 -3.63
C VAL A 5 5.76 -13.01 -3.32
N PRO A 6 6.62 -13.99 -2.98
CA PRO A 6 6.17 -15.31 -2.54
C PRO A 6 5.38 -15.25 -1.21
N ALA A 7 4.47 -16.21 -1.04
CA ALA A 7 3.71 -16.42 0.19
C ALA A 7 4.50 -17.27 1.20
N ASP A 8 5.56 -16.69 1.75
CA ASP A 8 6.50 -17.37 2.65
C ASP A 8 6.48 -16.84 4.10
N GLY A 9 5.61 -15.87 4.41
CA GLY A 9 5.52 -15.23 5.73
C GLY A 9 6.71 -14.34 6.11
N THR A 10 7.66 -14.10 5.20
CA THR A 10 8.93 -13.40 5.51
C THR A 10 9.35 -12.36 4.50
N THR A 11 9.03 -12.55 3.21
CA THR A 11 9.37 -11.61 2.15
C THR A 11 8.43 -10.42 2.18
N ILE A 12 8.98 -9.24 2.47
CA ILE A 12 8.21 -7.99 2.54
C ILE A 12 7.95 -7.45 1.13
N GLY A 13 6.69 -7.11 0.87
CA GLY A 13 6.25 -6.34 -0.30
C GLY A 13 5.30 -5.21 0.09
N GLU A 14 4.93 -4.36 -0.86
CA GLU A 14 3.86 -3.38 -0.68
C GLU A 14 2.52 -3.95 -1.14
N ILE A 15 1.45 -3.71 -0.36
CA ILE A 15 0.10 -4.09 -0.77
C ILE A 15 -0.32 -3.25 -1.97
N ALA A 16 -0.66 -3.93 -3.06
CA ALA A 16 -1.26 -3.35 -4.24
C ALA A 16 -2.63 -3.97 -4.51
N SER A 17 -3.61 -3.14 -4.90
CA SER A 17 -4.98 -3.59 -5.16
C SER A 17 -5.48 -3.15 -6.54
N ARG A 18 -6.35 -3.98 -7.13
CA ARG A 18 -7.04 -3.70 -8.39
C ARG A 18 -8.40 -4.40 -8.39
N GLY A 19 -9.45 -3.66 -8.75
CA GLY A 19 -10.82 -4.15 -8.85
C GLY A 19 -11.79 -3.02 -9.21
N ASP A 20 -13.08 -3.36 -9.28
CA ASP A 20 -14.12 -2.43 -9.76
C ASP A 20 -14.33 -1.20 -8.87
N ILE A 21 -13.97 -1.31 -7.59
CA ILE A 21 -14.10 -0.25 -6.57
C ILE A 21 -12.70 0.20 -6.10
N THR A 22 -11.70 0.17 -6.98
CA THR A 22 -10.37 0.71 -6.68
C THR A 22 -10.34 2.23 -6.86
N LEU A 23 -9.48 2.91 -6.07
CA LEU A 23 -9.22 4.34 -6.18
C LEU A 23 -8.90 4.73 -7.62
N MET A 24 -9.63 5.71 -8.17
CA MET A 24 -9.35 6.26 -9.51
C MET A 24 -8.37 7.44 -9.50
N GLY A 25 -8.12 8.01 -8.32
CA GLY A 25 -7.19 9.11 -8.11
C GLY A 25 -7.60 10.03 -6.98
N CYS A 26 -6.74 10.99 -6.68
CA CYS A 26 -7.01 12.08 -5.77
C CYS A 26 -7.64 13.26 -6.52
N LEU A 27 -8.80 13.70 -6.05
CA LEU A 27 -9.52 14.81 -6.66
C LEU A 27 -8.66 16.09 -6.61
N TYR A 28 -8.45 16.70 -7.77
CA TYR A 28 -7.63 17.91 -7.98
C TYR A 28 -6.12 17.77 -7.72
N ASP A 29 -5.62 16.56 -7.49
CA ASP A 29 -4.19 16.31 -7.32
C ASP A 29 -3.71 15.19 -8.26
N PRO A 30 -3.39 15.54 -9.52
CA PRO A 30 -2.91 14.56 -10.50
C PRO A 30 -1.55 13.99 -10.11
N VAL A 31 -0.72 14.73 -9.37
CA VAL A 31 0.60 14.25 -8.94
C VAL A 31 0.44 13.14 -7.91
N VAL A 32 -0.41 13.33 -6.90
CA VAL A 32 -0.69 12.28 -5.91
C VAL A 32 -1.39 11.10 -6.57
N THR A 33 -2.26 11.34 -7.55
CA THR A 33 -2.90 10.29 -8.36
C THR A 33 -1.85 9.43 -9.07
N ASP A 34 -0.94 10.04 -9.81
CA ASP A 34 0.11 9.34 -10.56
C ASP A 34 1.12 8.65 -9.63
N CYS A 35 1.37 9.21 -8.44
CA CYS A 35 2.22 8.56 -7.43
C CYS A 35 1.54 7.37 -6.76
N ALA A 36 0.21 7.34 -6.70
CA ALA A 36 -0.56 6.27 -6.04
C ALA A 36 -0.98 5.15 -7.01
N LEU A 37 -1.04 5.45 -8.31
CA LEU A 37 -1.51 4.53 -9.33
C LEU A 37 -0.39 4.15 -10.30
N ALA A 38 -0.20 2.85 -10.52
CA ALA A 38 0.57 2.34 -11.66
C ALA A 38 -0.36 1.62 -12.64
N GLY A 39 -0.92 2.38 -13.58
CA GLY A 39 -2.00 1.90 -14.43
C GLY A 39 -3.28 1.68 -13.60
N GLN A 40 -3.82 0.46 -13.59
CA GLN A 40 -5.02 0.11 -12.81
C GLN A 40 -4.71 -0.42 -11.39
N TRP A 41 -3.44 -0.40 -10.98
CA TRP A 41 -3.03 -0.86 -9.66
C TRP A 41 -2.86 0.32 -8.72
N PHE A 42 -3.55 0.27 -7.58
CA PHE A 42 -3.39 1.21 -6.48
C PHE A 42 -2.39 0.68 -5.46
N TRP A 43 -1.35 1.46 -5.19
CA TRP A 43 -0.30 1.22 -4.20
C TRP A 43 -0.70 1.86 -2.87
N THR A 44 -0.94 1.06 -1.84
CA THR A 44 -1.56 1.56 -0.58
C THR A 44 -0.56 2.28 0.34
N GLY A 45 0.73 2.04 0.15
CA GLY A 45 1.79 2.43 1.07
C GLY A 45 1.93 1.52 2.30
N ASP A 46 1.23 0.40 2.38
CA ASP A 46 1.37 -0.59 3.45
C ASP A 46 2.38 -1.66 3.07
N LEU A 47 3.40 -1.88 3.92
CA LEU A 47 4.36 -2.96 3.77
C LEU A 47 3.86 -4.17 4.55
N ALA A 48 3.86 -5.34 3.92
CA ALA A 48 3.30 -6.55 4.48
C ALA A 48 4.05 -7.81 4.01
N VAL A 49 3.81 -8.90 4.72
CA VAL A 49 4.10 -10.27 4.25
C VAL A 49 2.78 -10.98 3.95
N ILE A 50 2.85 -12.00 3.09
CA ILE A 50 1.74 -12.93 2.87
C ILE A 50 2.14 -14.31 3.41
N GLU A 51 1.32 -14.82 4.32
CA GLU A 51 1.47 -16.13 4.93
C GLU A 51 1.12 -17.25 3.95
N HIS A 52 1.58 -18.46 4.24
CA HIS A 52 1.40 -19.64 3.40
C HIS A 52 -0.07 -20.01 3.14
N ASP A 53 -0.96 -19.61 4.05
CA ASP A 53 -2.41 -19.81 3.99
C ASP A 53 -3.16 -18.59 3.38
N GLY A 54 -2.42 -17.58 2.92
CA GLY A 54 -2.94 -16.41 2.21
C GLY A 54 -3.33 -15.25 3.12
N TYR A 55 -3.13 -15.34 4.43
CA TYR A 55 -3.30 -14.19 5.31
C TYR A 55 -2.23 -13.13 5.07
N ILE A 56 -2.60 -11.85 5.20
CA ILE A 56 -1.68 -10.72 5.05
C ILE A 56 -1.42 -10.11 6.42
N GLU A 57 -0.16 -10.00 6.80
CA GLU A 57 0.26 -9.30 8.02
C GLU A 57 0.95 -7.99 7.65
N ILE A 58 0.33 -6.86 8.02
CA ILE A 58 0.90 -5.52 7.82
C ILE A 58 2.03 -5.31 8.83
N LYS A 59 3.23 -5.03 8.31
CA LYS A 59 4.45 -4.86 9.10
C LYS A 59 4.82 -3.39 9.30
N ASP A 60 4.56 -2.53 8.31
CA ASP A 60 4.96 -1.13 8.36
C ASP A 60 4.23 -0.27 7.31
N ARG A 61 4.53 1.03 7.27
CA ARG A 61 4.12 1.98 6.24
C ARG A 61 5.35 2.46 5.46
N SER A 62 5.28 2.41 4.12
CA SER A 62 6.36 2.90 3.24
C SER A 62 6.54 4.42 3.29
N LYS A 63 5.50 5.13 3.74
CA LYS A 63 5.51 6.58 4.01
C LYS A 63 5.46 6.76 5.53
N GLY A 64 6.31 7.63 6.09
CA GLY A 64 6.46 7.89 7.54
C GLY A 64 5.24 8.56 8.20
N ILE A 65 4.08 7.93 8.10
CA ILE A 65 2.81 8.32 8.71
C ILE A 65 2.48 7.26 9.77
N ILE A 66 2.34 7.70 11.01
CA ILE A 66 1.88 6.86 12.11
C ILE A 66 0.36 6.99 12.18
N ILE A 67 -0.35 5.85 12.15
CA ILE A 67 -1.80 5.81 12.35
C ILE A 67 -2.06 5.35 13.79
N SER A 68 -2.68 6.19 14.61
CA SER A 68 -3.05 5.87 15.99
C SER A 68 -4.48 6.31 16.25
N GLY A 69 -5.32 5.42 16.76
CA GLY A 69 -6.74 5.72 17.04
C GLY A 69 -7.57 6.12 15.81
N GLY A 70 -7.10 5.82 14.59
CA GLY A 70 -7.73 6.26 13.33
C GLY A 70 -7.31 7.66 12.86
N GLU A 71 -6.39 8.32 13.58
CA GLU A 71 -5.83 9.61 13.19
C GLU A 71 -4.46 9.45 12.53
N TYR A 72 -4.16 10.35 11.59
CA TYR A 72 -2.92 10.34 10.81
C TYR A 72 -1.92 11.34 11.39
N PHE A 73 -0.79 10.83 11.89
CA PHE A 73 0.33 11.64 12.36
C PHE A 73 1.46 11.60 11.35
N VAL A 74 1.71 12.71 10.68
CA VAL A 74 2.84 12.86 9.76
C VAL A 74 4.07 13.25 10.56
N SER A 75 5.07 12.37 10.59
CA SER A 75 6.40 12.74 11.10
C SER A 75 7.00 13.78 10.15
N ARG A 76 7.11 15.03 10.61
CA ARG A 76 7.96 16.04 9.95
C ARG A 76 9.36 15.89 10.53
N ASN A 77 10.31 15.43 9.70
CA ASN A 77 11.73 15.66 9.96
C ASN A 77 12.07 17.13 9.71
#